data_AF-A0AA42LIF1-F1
#
_entry.id   AF-A0AA42LIF1-F1
#
_cell.length_a   1.000
_cell.length_b   1.000
_cell.length_c   1.000
_cell.angle_alpha   90.00
_cell.angle_beta   90.00
_cell.angle_gamma   90.00
#
_symmetry.space_group_name_H-M   'P 1'
#
loop_
_entity.id
_entity.type
_entity.pdbx_description
1 polymer ?
#
loop_
_entity_poly.entity_id
_entity_poly.type
_entity_poly.pdbx_seq_one_letter_code
_entity_poly.pdbx_strand_id
1 'polypeptide(L)'
;MLNISSRSFKLSIISLAILSAQYSFAQDTQNLATITVQASDDQAAQSSEQSKSYIVQQSTSATKLNIPLKETPQTVNVVTRKQLDDFALNSTREVLRNVPGVIVSNQETDRTTYLARGFEISNVLVD
;
A
#
# COMPACT_ATOMS: atom_id res chain seq x y z
N MET A 1 -48.37 -24.43 -82.28
CA MET A 1 -47.08 -24.86 -81.66
C MET A 1 -46.08 -23.74 -81.87
N LEU A 2 -45.68 -23.01 -80.80
CA LEU A 2 -44.71 -21.91 -80.89
C LEU A 2 -43.33 -22.40 -80.46
N ASN A 3 -42.34 -22.16 -81.32
CA ASN A 3 -40.93 -22.52 -81.20
C ASN A 3 -40.18 -21.45 -80.40
N ILE A 4 -39.55 -21.80 -79.28
CA ILE A 4 -38.75 -20.89 -78.45
C ILE A 4 -37.26 -21.20 -78.65
N SER A 5 -36.55 -20.23 -79.21
CA SER A 5 -35.10 -20.26 -79.43
C SER A 5 -34.35 -19.75 -78.18
N SER A 6 -33.42 -20.54 -77.63
CA SER A 6 -32.56 -20.13 -76.51
C SER A 6 -31.32 -19.40 -77.02
N ARG A 7 -31.11 -18.14 -76.60
CA ARG A 7 -29.83 -17.43 -76.79
C ARG A 7 -28.94 -17.61 -75.56
N SER A 8 -27.71 -18.09 -75.75
CA SER A 8 -26.72 -18.30 -74.70
C SER A 8 -26.11 -16.97 -74.20
N PHE A 9 -26.18 -16.72 -72.90
CA PHE A 9 -25.65 -15.53 -72.23
C PHE A 9 -24.15 -15.71 -71.91
N LYS A 10 -23.27 -14.84 -72.43
CA LYS A 10 -21.82 -14.90 -72.18
C LYS A 10 -21.48 -14.09 -70.91
N LEU A 11 -21.00 -14.76 -69.85
CA LEU A 11 -20.55 -14.10 -68.62
C LEU A 11 -19.19 -13.40 -68.84
N SER A 12 -19.13 -12.10 -68.52
CA SER A 12 -17.97 -11.22 -68.71
C SER A 12 -17.01 -11.26 -67.52
N ILE A 13 -15.70 -11.36 -67.81
CA ILE A 13 -14.56 -11.46 -66.88
C ILE A 13 -14.48 -10.27 -65.90
N ILE A 14 -15.09 -9.13 -66.25
CA ILE A 14 -15.10 -7.90 -65.43
C ILE A 14 -15.82 -8.11 -64.08
N SER A 15 -16.79 -9.02 -64.00
CA SER A 15 -17.50 -9.33 -62.75
C SER A 15 -16.62 -10.04 -61.71
N LEU A 16 -15.56 -10.74 -62.13
CA LEU A 16 -14.73 -11.53 -61.21
C LEU A 16 -13.71 -10.65 -60.46
N ALA A 17 -13.28 -9.54 -61.06
CA ALA A 17 -12.32 -8.61 -60.47
C ALA A 17 -12.89 -7.75 -59.33
N ILE A 18 -14.22 -7.56 -59.29
CA ILE A 18 -14.89 -6.75 -58.25
C ILE A 18 -15.03 -7.56 -56.94
N LEU A 19 -14.96 -8.89 -57.00
CA LEU A 19 -15.11 -9.74 -55.82
C LEU A 19 -13.80 -9.91 -55.01
N SER A 20 -12.64 -9.61 -55.58
CA SER A 20 -11.33 -9.81 -54.93
C SER A 20 -10.84 -8.61 -54.09
N ALA A 21 -11.64 -7.56 -53.90
CA ALA A 21 -11.21 -6.30 -53.28
C ALA A 21 -11.41 -6.22 -51.74
N GLN A 22 -11.68 -7.33 -51.04
CA GLN A 22 -11.88 -7.30 -49.59
C GLN A 22 -10.87 -8.18 -48.84
N TYR A 23 -9.68 -7.63 -48.63
CA TYR A 23 -8.77 -8.09 -47.58
C TYR A 23 -8.60 -6.93 -46.59
N SER A 24 -9.40 -6.93 -45.51
CA SER A 24 -9.14 -6.08 -44.33
C SER A 24 -8.13 -6.79 -43.44
N PHE A 25 -7.01 -6.14 -43.14
CA PHE A 25 -6.07 -6.59 -42.12
C PHE A 25 -6.60 -6.13 -40.75
N ALA A 26 -6.97 -7.08 -39.90
CA ALA A 26 -7.31 -6.80 -38.50
C ALA A 26 -6.01 -6.57 -37.72
N GLN A 27 -5.95 -5.47 -36.97
CA GLN A 27 -4.79 -5.06 -36.17
C GLN A 27 -4.80 -5.82 -34.83
N ASP A 28 -3.68 -6.49 -34.49
CA ASP A 28 -3.51 -7.22 -33.23
C ASP A 28 -3.73 -6.32 -32.01
N THR A 29 -4.73 -6.67 -31.20
CA THR A 29 -5.01 -6.01 -29.91
C THR A 29 -3.97 -6.49 -28.89
N GLN A 30 -3.10 -5.59 -28.46
CA GLN A 30 -2.14 -5.87 -27.39
C GLN A 30 -2.88 -6.01 -26.05
N ASN A 31 -3.12 -7.25 -25.63
CA ASN A 31 -3.71 -7.59 -24.35
C ASN A 31 -2.60 -7.60 -23.27
N LEU A 32 -2.56 -6.57 -22.43
CA LEU A 32 -1.62 -6.47 -21.32
C LEU A 32 -2.01 -7.47 -20.21
N ALA A 33 -1.00 -8.07 -19.58
CA ALA A 33 -1.23 -9.01 -18.49
C ALA A 33 -1.95 -8.34 -17.31
N THR A 34 -2.97 -9.01 -16.78
CA THR A 34 -3.68 -8.58 -15.58
C THR A 34 -2.74 -8.62 -14.37
N ILE A 35 -2.57 -7.47 -13.71
CA ILE A 35 -1.85 -7.39 -12.44
C ILE A 35 -2.80 -7.81 -11.33
N THR A 36 -2.59 -8.99 -10.76
CA THR A 36 -3.36 -9.47 -9.61
C THR A 36 -2.70 -9.00 -8.31
N VAL A 37 -3.33 -8.06 -7.62
CA VAL A 37 -2.93 -7.63 -6.27
C VAL A 37 -3.65 -8.52 -5.25
N GLN A 38 -2.90 -9.42 -4.62
CA GLN A 38 -3.42 -10.25 -3.53
C GLN A 38 -3.20 -9.50 -2.21
N ALA A 39 -4.28 -9.10 -1.54
CA ALA A 39 -4.18 -8.59 -0.17
C ALA A 39 -3.75 -9.74 0.75
N SER A 40 -2.60 -9.59 1.40
CA SER A 40 -2.18 -10.50 2.46
C SER A 40 -2.94 -10.11 3.73
N ASP A 41 -3.44 -11.10 4.47
CA ASP A 41 -4.05 -10.85 5.79
C ASP A 41 -2.95 -10.36 6.73
N ASP A 42 -2.83 -9.04 6.86
CA ASP A 42 -1.74 -8.34 7.53
C ASP A 42 -1.81 -8.56 9.05
N GLN A 43 -1.33 -9.71 9.50
CA GLN A 43 -0.93 -9.91 10.90
C GLN A 43 0.15 -8.90 11.34
N ALA A 44 0.79 -8.21 10.38
CA ALA A 44 1.73 -7.11 10.58
C ALA A 44 1.08 -5.79 11.02
N ALA A 45 -0.23 -5.61 10.80
CA ALA A 45 -1.01 -4.43 11.19
C ALA A 45 -1.64 -4.56 12.58
N GLN A 46 -1.34 -5.65 13.31
CA GLN A 46 -1.88 -5.87 14.65
C GLN A 46 -1.29 -4.85 15.64
N SER A 47 -2.17 -4.18 16.39
CA SER A 47 -1.74 -3.26 17.44
C SER A 47 -0.95 -3.98 18.53
N SER A 48 -0.10 -3.24 19.26
CA SER A 48 0.79 -3.83 20.28
C SER A 48 0.02 -4.53 21.41
N GLU A 49 -1.21 -4.09 21.66
CA GLU A 49 -2.15 -4.63 22.64
C GLU A 49 -2.64 -6.03 22.26
N GLN A 50 -2.73 -6.33 20.96
CA GLN A 50 -3.25 -7.60 20.45
C GLN A 50 -2.13 -8.60 20.18
N SER A 51 -0.99 -8.14 19.65
CA SER A 51 0.10 -9.01 19.23
C SER A 51 0.91 -9.63 20.37
N LYS A 52 0.83 -9.08 21.60
CA LYS A 52 1.63 -9.53 22.76
C LYS A 52 3.11 -9.69 22.43
N SER A 53 3.63 -8.83 21.55
CA SER A 53 4.99 -8.85 21.04
C SER A 53 5.73 -7.59 21.47
N TYR A 54 7.06 -7.69 21.62
CA TYR A 54 7.93 -6.51 21.77
C TYR A 54 8.29 -5.87 20.43
N ILE A 55 8.02 -6.57 19.32
CA ILE A 55 8.32 -6.12 17.97
C ILE A 55 7.01 -5.70 17.30
N VAL A 56 6.97 -4.45 16.87
CA VAL A 56 5.94 -3.88 16.01
C VAL A 56 6.53 -3.68 14.62
N GLN A 57 5.81 -4.05 13.57
CA GLN A 57 6.33 -4.05 12.21
C GLN A 57 5.96 -2.79 11.42
N GLN A 58 4.82 -2.18 11.73
CA GLN A 58 4.27 -1.03 11.02
C GLN A 58 3.84 0.07 12.00
N SER A 59 3.88 1.34 11.57
CA SER A 59 3.38 2.46 12.37
C SER A 59 2.93 3.62 11.50
N THR A 60 1.78 4.20 11.83
CA THR A 60 1.24 5.40 11.17
C THR A 60 1.78 6.70 11.77
N SER A 61 2.41 6.66 12.95
CA SER A 61 2.73 7.88 13.72
C SER A 61 3.72 8.81 13.01
N ALA A 62 4.61 8.30 12.17
CA ALA A 62 5.64 9.10 11.51
C ALA A 62 5.18 9.73 10.19
N THR A 63 4.42 8.98 9.38
CA THR A 63 4.08 9.37 7.99
C THR A 63 2.58 9.53 7.75
N LYS A 64 1.73 9.23 8.75
CA LYS A 64 0.27 9.03 8.61
C LYS A 64 -0.14 7.91 7.65
N LEU A 65 0.82 7.10 7.18
CA LEU A 65 0.59 5.95 6.34
C LEU A 65 0.91 4.70 7.13
N ASN A 66 0.11 3.63 6.98
CA ASN A 66 0.43 2.35 7.61
C ASN A 66 1.50 1.62 6.80
N ILE A 67 2.76 2.02 6.96
CA ILE A 67 3.92 1.44 6.27
C ILE A 67 4.85 0.73 7.27
N PRO A 68 5.68 -0.23 6.81
CA PRO A 68 6.69 -0.86 7.65
C PRO A 68 7.66 0.16 8.25
N LEU A 69 8.06 -0.06 9.51
CA LEU A 69 9.06 0.77 10.20
C LEU A 69 10.40 0.79 9.45
N LYS A 70 10.76 -0.31 8.77
CA LYS A 70 11.98 -0.40 7.95
C LYS A 70 11.96 0.52 6.73
N GLU A 71 10.78 0.90 6.26
CA GLU A 71 10.58 1.78 5.10
C GLU A 71 10.32 3.23 5.50
N THR A 72 10.20 3.51 6.80
CA THR A 72 10.03 4.86 7.31
C THR A 72 11.39 5.56 7.37
N PRO A 73 11.60 6.70 6.66
CA PRO A 73 12.90 7.36 6.54
C PRO A 73 13.29 8.18 7.80
N GLN A 74 12.71 7.86 8.95
CA GLN A 74 12.91 8.56 10.21
C GLN A 74 13.03 7.55 11.36
N THR A 75 13.80 7.89 12.39
CA THR A 75 13.85 7.08 13.61
C THR A 75 12.50 7.11 14.33
N VAL A 76 11.93 5.94 14.53
CA VAL A 76 10.72 5.71 15.33
C VAL A 76 11.05 4.73 16.45
N ASN A 77 10.67 5.07 17.69
CA ASN A 77 10.71 4.15 18.82
C ASN A 77 9.27 3.80 19.21
N VAL A 78 8.99 2.51 19.38
CA VAL A 78 7.68 2.04 19.83
C VAL A 78 7.87 1.31 21.16
N VAL A 79 7.17 1.78 22.20
CA VAL A 79 7.07 1.05 23.47
C VAL A 79 5.78 0.25 23.42
N THR A 80 5.90 -1.08 23.43
CA THR A 80 4.76 -1.99 23.24
C THR A 80 3.99 -2.23 24.52
N ARG A 81 2.72 -2.64 24.40
CA ARG A 81 1.91 -3.02 25.57
C ARG A 81 2.58 -4.08 26.44
N LYS A 82 3.11 -5.13 25.82
CA LYS A 82 3.80 -6.20 26.56
C LYS A 82 5.04 -5.67 27.29
N GLN A 83 5.76 -4.73 26.71
CA GLN A 83 6.91 -4.09 27.37
C GLN A 83 6.47 -3.24 28.58
N LEU A 84 5.35 -2.52 28.49
CA LEU A 84 4.79 -1.77 29.62
C LEU A 84 4.45 -2.71 30.80
N ASP A 85 3.79 -3.82 30.50
CA ASP A 85 3.35 -4.78 31.51
C ASP A 85 4.54 -5.53 32.15
N ASP A 86 5.51 -5.98 31.35
CA ASP A 86 6.64 -6.78 31.85
C ASP A 86 7.66 -5.95 32.65
N PHE A 87 7.85 -4.68 32.31
CA PHE A 87 8.72 -3.76 33.06
C PHE A 87 7.96 -2.94 34.12
N ALA A 88 6.66 -3.21 34.31
CA ALA A 88 5.78 -2.49 35.24
C ALA A 88 5.89 -0.96 35.12
N LEU A 89 5.92 -0.46 33.87
CA LEU A 89 6.05 0.96 33.57
C LEU A 89 4.67 1.62 33.69
N ASN A 90 4.42 2.26 34.84
CA ASN A 90 3.09 2.76 35.20
C ASN A 90 2.92 4.26 34.99
N SER A 91 4.00 4.98 34.66
CA SER A 91 3.96 6.41 34.37
C SER A 91 4.64 6.75 33.06
N THR A 92 4.17 7.80 32.39
CA THR A 92 4.81 8.34 31.18
C THR A 92 6.28 8.72 31.42
N ARG A 93 6.61 9.13 32.65
CA ARG A 93 7.98 9.40 33.09
C ARG A 93 8.86 8.15 33.02
N GLU A 94 8.39 7.04 33.55
CA GLU A 94 9.11 5.75 33.51
C GLU A 94 9.22 5.22 32.09
N VAL A 95 8.14 5.33 31.31
CA VAL A 95 8.14 4.93 29.90
C VAL A 95 9.19 5.69 29.11
N LEU A 96 9.16 7.03 29.16
CA LEU A 96 10.05 7.89 28.39
C LEU A 96 11.51 7.82 28.88
N ARG A 97 11.77 7.47 30.15
CA ARG A 97 13.14 7.19 30.64
C ARG A 97 13.77 5.98 29.95
N ASN A 98 12.96 5.04 29.48
CA ASN A 98 13.43 3.82 28.81
C ASN A 98 13.50 3.99 27.27
N VAL A 99 13.14 5.15 26.73
CA VAL A 99 13.19 5.41 25.27
C VAL A 99 14.55 6.01 24.90
N PRO A 100 15.30 5.39 23.97
CA PRO A 100 16.57 5.92 23.51
C PRO A 100 16.43 7.31 22.87
N GLY A 101 17.34 8.22 23.23
CA GLY A 101 17.35 9.60 22.71
C GLY A 101 16.36 10.55 23.40
N VAL A 102 15.62 10.07 24.41
CA VAL A 102 14.79 10.88 25.29
C VAL A 102 15.48 11.04 26.64
N ILE A 103 15.51 12.26 27.15
CA ILE A 103 16.04 12.61 28.47
C ILE A 103 14.89 13.15 29.30
N VAL A 104 14.73 12.60 30.51
CA VAL A 104 13.69 13.01 31.44
C VAL A 104 14.33 13.80 32.58
N SER A 105 14.16 15.11 32.54
CA SER A 105 14.65 16.04 33.56
C SER A 105 13.53 16.35 34.55
N ASN A 106 13.73 15.95 35.81
CA ASN A 106 12.83 16.34 36.90
C ASN A 106 13.41 17.59 37.54
N GLN A 107 12.79 18.75 37.33
CA GLN A 107 13.20 19.99 37.98
C GLN A 107 12.56 20.11 39.37
N GLU A 108 11.31 19.68 39.49
CA GLU A 108 10.52 19.65 40.73
C GLU A 108 9.67 18.36 40.78
N THR A 109 9.02 18.07 41.91
CA THR A 109 8.12 16.91 42.08
C THR A 109 7.03 16.85 41.00
N ASP A 110 6.48 18.01 40.65
CA ASP A 110 5.35 18.14 39.73
C ASP A 110 5.74 18.61 38.33
N ARG A 111 6.99 19.10 38.13
CA ARG A 111 7.46 19.60 36.84
C ARG A 111 8.53 18.69 36.25
N THR A 112 8.10 17.86 35.30
CA THR A 112 8.96 17.01 34.49
C THR A 112 9.07 17.58 33.08
N THR A 113 10.29 17.87 32.65
CA THR A 113 10.60 18.28 31.27
C THR A 113 11.13 17.08 30.51
N TYR A 114 10.58 16.84 29.32
CA TYR A 114 11.04 15.79 28.41
C TYR A 114 11.84 16.42 27.28
N LEU A 115 13.04 15.92 27.04
CA LEU A 115 13.88 16.37 25.94
C LEU A 115 14.12 15.23 24.96
N ALA A 116 13.95 15.46 23.66
CA ALA A 116 14.35 14.54 22.60
C ALA A 116 15.51 15.15 21.82
N ARG A 117 16.64 14.45 21.74
CA ARG A 117 17.86 14.91 21.04
C ARG A 117 18.30 16.34 21.43
N GLY A 118 18.10 16.72 22.69
CA GLY A 118 18.48 18.03 23.24
C GLY A 118 17.42 19.13 23.17
N PHE A 119 16.25 18.87 22.56
CA PHE A 119 15.15 19.83 22.46
C PHE A 119 13.97 19.40 23.31
N GLU A 120 13.29 20.35 23.95
CA GLU A 120 12.08 20.06 24.74
C GLU A 120 10.94 19.54 23.84
N ILE A 121 10.27 18.49 24.30
CA ILE A 121 9.08 17.93 23.65
C ILE A 121 7.88 18.79 24.04
N SER A 122 7.43 19.64 23.12
CA SER A 122 6.25 20.50 23.31
C SER A 122 4.97 19.95 22.69
N ASN A 123 5.07 18.89 21.88
CA ASN A 123 3.95 18.31 21.15
C ASN A 123 3.67 16.87 21.61
N VAL A 124 2.41 16.60 21.96
CA VAL A 124 1.90 15.29 22.33
C VAL A 124 0.60 15.07 21.57
N LEU A 125 0.50 13.93 20.91
CA LEU A 125 -0.70 13.51 20.18
C LEU A 125 -1.34 12.35 20.93
N VAL A 126 -2.66 12.40 21.10
CA VAL A 126 -3.49 11.34 21.71
C VAL A 126 -4.65 11.10 20.75
N ASP A 127 -4.95 9.83 20.48
CA ASP A 127 -6.11 9.38 19.70
C ASP A 127 -7.29 9.08 20.63
#